data_AF-A0A5Q0QAN6-F1
#
_entry.id   AF-A0A5Q0QAN6-F1
#
_cell.length_a   1.000
_cell.length_b   1.000
_cell.length_c   1.000
_cell.angle_alpha   90.00
_cell.angle_beta   90.00
_cell.angle_gamma   90.00
#
_symmetry.space_group_name_H-M   'P 1'
#
loop_
_entity.id
_entity.type
_entity.pdbx_description
1 polymer ?
#
loop_
_entity_poly.entity_id
_entity_poly.type
_entity_poly.pdbx_seq_one_letter_code
_entity_poly.pdbx_strand_id
1 'polypeptide(L)'
;MIALTQTSLDKLEVLFSDLGFKLRYEKGSFRTGACILQTSKVVVVNRFSSVDMKVQSLLQILQGIEVEESLISEKLQPFYANIKKTLETI
;
A
#
# COMPACT_ATOMS: atom_id res chain seq x y z
N MET A 1 -15.52 -0.87 -3.13
CA MET A 1 -15.16 0.05 -2.02
C MET A 1 -14.32 -0.71 -1.04
N ILE A 2 -13.11 -0.23 -0.77
CA ILE A 2 -12.22 -0.80 0.23
C ILE A 2 -12.50 -0.10 1.55
N ALA A 3 -12.70 -0.88 2.61
CA ALA A 3 -12.82 -0.32 3.95
C ALA A 3 -11.46 0.22 4.40
N LEU A 4 -11.40 1.48 4.82
CA LEU A 4 -10.16 2.13 5.28
C LEU A 4 -9.84 1.79 6.74
N THR A 5 -9.80 0.50 7.06
CA THR A 5 -9.62 -0.01 8.43
C THR A 5 -8.23 -0.59 8.65
N GLN A 6 -7.90 -0.86 9.92
CA GLN A 6 -6.62 -1.46 10.30
C GLN A 6 -6.40 -2.80 9.57
N THR A 7 -7.45 -3.58 9.39
CA THR A 7 -7.39 -4.84 8.64
C THR A 7 -6.98 -4.67 7.19
N SER A 8 -7.44 -3.60 6.52
CA SER A 8 -7.00 -3.29 5.15
C SER A 8 -5.57 -2.79 5.12
N LEU A 9 -5.14 -2.05 6.14
CA LEU A 9 -3.74 -1.66 6.31
C LEU A 9 -2.86 -2.90 6.41
N ASP A 10 -3.15 -3.81 7.35
CA ASP A 10 -2.37 -5.04 7.56
C ASP A 10 -2.27 -5.87 6.26
N LYS A 11 -3.37 -5.99 5.49
CA LYS A 11 -3.36 -6.68 4.19
C LYS A 11 -2.48 -5.99 3.16
N LEU A 12 -2.52 -4.65 3.10
CA LEU A 12 -1.62 -3.89 2.23
C LEU A 12 -0.17 -4.09 2.66
N GLU A 13 0.12 -4.16 3.95
CA GLU A 13 1.50 -4.40 4.41
C GLU A 13 2.04 -5.74 3.92
N VAL A 14 1.23 -6.79 4.06
CA VAL A 14 1.60 -8.12 3.54
C VAL A 14 1.72 -8.09 2.02
N LEU A 15 0.82 -7.40 1.31
CA LEU A 15 0.88 -7.25 -0.15
C LEU A 15 2.19 -6.58 -0.61
N PHE A 16 2.55 -5.45 0.01
CA PHE A 16 3.82 -4.78 -0.29
C PHE A 16 5.01 -5.69 0.03
N SER A 17 4.95 -6.46 1.12
CA SER A 17 5.99 -7.44 1.45
C SER A 17 6.12 -8.54 0.40
N ASP A 18 5.02 -9.09 -0.10
CA ASP A 18 4.98 -10.10 -1.18
C ASP A 18 5.61 -9.55 -2.47
N LEU A 19 5.36 -8.27 -2.78
CA LEU A 19 5.96 -7.56 -3.91
C LEU A 19 7.45 -7.21 -3.70
N GLY A 20 8.01 -7.55 -2.54
CA GLY A 20 9.40 -7.28 -2.18
C GLY A 20 9.65 -5.85 -1.72
N PHE A 21 8.60 -5.10 -1.36
CA PHE A 21 8.70 -3.78 -0.75
C PHE A 21 8.78 -3.86 0.77
N LYS A 22 9.64 -3.04 1.37
CA LYS A 22 9.73 -2.89 2.82
C LYS A 22 9.00 -1.64 3.28
N LEU A 23 8.03 -1.81 4.18
CA LEU A 23 7.35 -0.71 4.83
C LEU A 23 8.14 -0.23 6.05
N ARG A 24 8.37 1.08 6.11
CA ARG A 24 9.02 1.74 7.24
C ARG A 24 8.16 2.88 7.77
N TYR A 25 7.89 2.84 9.07
CA TYR A 25 7.18 3.92 9.75
C TYR A 25 8.16 4.93 10.32
N GLU A 26 8.15 6.14 9.76
CA GLU A 26 9.08 7.21 10.12
C GLU A 26 8.37 8.41 10.73
N LYS A 27 9.10 9.16 11.56
CA LYS A 27 8.66 10.46 12.09
C LYS A 27 9.09 11.55 11.11
N GLY A 28 8.34 11.74 10.03
CA GLY A 28 8.64 12.76 9.02
C GLY A 28 7.41 13.57 8.63
N SER A 29 7.60 14.86 8.34
CA SER A 29 6.60 15.69 7.67
C SER A 29 6.60 15.35 6.17
N PHE A 30 6.09 14.16 5.83
CA PHE A 30 5.86 13.78 4.44
C PHE A 30 4.65 14.59 3.96
N ARG A 31 4.86 15.59 3.10
CA ARG A 31 3.76 16.43 2.56
C ARG A 31 2.64 15.63 1.89
N THR A 32 2.93 14.40 1.46
CA THR A 32 2.01 13.47 0.79
C THR A 32 1.61 12.26 1.65
N GLY A 33 1.95 12.22 2.94
CA GLY A 33 1.58 11.13 3.86
C GLY A 33 2.42 9.84 3.74
N ALA A 34 2.93 9.52 2.54
CA ALA A 34 3.91 8.47 2.31
C ALA A 34 4.84 8.79 1.12
N CYS A 35 6.00 8.13 1.07
CA CYS A 35 6.99 8.23 -0.01
C CYS A 35 7.49 6.83 -0.38
N ILE A 36 7.69 6.58 -1.68
CA ILE A 36 8.27 5.33 -2.19
C ILE A 36 9.68 5.56 -2.73
N LEU A 37 10.62 4.74 -2.27
CA LEU A 37 11.98 4.63 -2.80
C LEU A 37 12.01 3.45 -3.77
N GLN A 38 11.77 3.72 -5.06
CA GLN A 38 11.80 2.69 -6.12
C GLN A 38 13.16 1.97 -6.17
N THR A 39 14.27 2.69 -5.99
CA THR A 39 15.64 2.15 -6.04
C THR A 39 15.92 1.10 -4.96
N SER A 40 15.28 1.22 -3.80
CA SER A 40 15.49 0.30 -2.66
C SER A 40 14.26 -0.54 -2.34
N LYS A 41 13.18 -0.41 -3.13
CA LYS A 41 11.85 -0.96 -2.82
C LYS A 41 11.43 -0.70 -1.37
N VAL A 42 11.60 0.53 -0.88
CA VAL A 42 11.19 0.90 0.49
C VAL A 42 10.03 1.89 0.42
N VAL A 43 8.94 1.60 1.13
CA VAL A 43 7.81 2.50 1.29
C VAL A 43 7.86 3.09 2.69
N VAL A 44 7.96 4.40 2.77
CA VAL A 44 8.02 5.14 4.04
C VAL A 44 6.67 5.76 4.32
N VAL A 45 6.06 5.40 5.45
CA VAL A 45 4.75 5.86 5.87
C VAL A 45 4.90 6.71 7.13
N ASN A 46 4.19 7.85 7.18
CA ASN A 46 4.20 8.66 8.39
C ASN A 46 3.51 7.92 9.55
N ARG A 47 4.23 7.73 10.66
CA ARG A 47 3.67 7.03 11.83
C ARG A 47 2.50 7.77 12.50
N PHE A 48 2.46 9.10 12.37
CA PHE A 48 1.44 9.96 12.99
C PHE A 48 0.14 10.05 12.18
N SER A 49 0.13 9.54 10.95
CA SER A 49 -1.08 9.50 10.13
C SER A 49 -2.11 8.52 10.70
N SER A 50 -3.40 8.86 10.54
CA SER A 50 -4.50 7.93 10.82
C SER A 50 -4.43 6.70 9.91
N VAL A 51 -5.08 5.62 10.33
CA VAL A 51 -5.14 4.38 9.55
C VAL A 51 -5.70 4.63 8.16
N ASP A 52 -6.78 5.42 8.06
CA ASP A 52 -7.41 5.77 6.79
C ASP A 52 -6.41 6.45 5.83
N MET A 53 -5.66 7.42 6.35
CA MET A 53 -4.63 8.13 5.59
C MET A 53 -3.49 7.21 5.16
N LYS A 54 -3.07 6.28 6.01
CA LYS A 54 -2.03 5.29 5.68
C LYS A 54 -2.49 4.38 4.55
N VAL A 55 -3.70 3.81 4.67
CA VAL A 55 -4.30 2.95 3.65
C VAL A 55 -4.41 3.71 2.32
N GLN A 56 -4.94 4.93 2.34
CA GLN A 56 -5.08 5.74 1.13
C GLN A 56 -3.74 6.06 0.48
N SER A 57 -2.72 6.40 1.29
CA SER A 57 -1.37 6.67 0.77
C SER A 57 -0.75 5.42 0.13
N LEU A 58 -0.92 4.26 0.75
CA LEU A 58 -0.44 2.98 0.21
C LEU A 58 -1.15 2.59 -1.08
N LEU A 59 -2.46 2.82 -1.19
CA LEU A 59 -3.22 2.58 -2.41
C LEU A 59 -2.75 3.46 -3.57
N GLN A 60 -2.45 4.74 -3.30
CA GLN A 60 -1.89 5.63 -4.33
C GLN A 60 -0.49 5.20 -4.77
N ILE A 61 0.35 4.77 -3.83
CA ILE A 61 1.66 4.22 -4.18
C ILE A 61 1.50 2.96 -5.03
N LEU A 62 0.55 2.09 -4.67
CA LEU A 62 0.27 0.85 -5.39
C LEU A 62 -0.16 1.12 -6.85
N GLN A 63 -0.94 2.17 -7.11
CA GLN A 63 -1.28 2.61 -8.48
C GLN A 63 -0.06 3.04 -9.30
N GLY A 64 0.94 3.63 -8.65
CA GLY A 64 2.13 4.17 -9.30
C GLY A 64 3.28 3.17 -9.46
N ILE A 65 3.14 1.95 -8.96
CA ILE A 65 4.14 0.89 -9.12
C ILE A 65 3.65 -0.22 -10.03
N GLU A 66 4.60 -0.86 -10.69
CA GLU A 66 4.33 -2.08 -11.44
C GLU A 66 4.19 -3.24 -10.46
N VAL A 67 2.98 -3.79 -10.38
CA VAL A 67 2.63 -4.89 -9.48
C VAL A 67 2.63 -6.19 -10.27
N GLU A 68 3.52 -7.11 -9.91
CA GLU A 68 3.56 -8.44 -10.50
C GLU A 68 2.60 -9.37 -9.74
N GLU A 69 1.45 -9.69 -10.33
CA GLU A 69 0.39 -10.50 -9.70
C GLU A 69 0.86 -11.93 -9.36
N SER A 70 1.90 -12.41 -10.03
CA SER A 70 2.62 -13.68 -9.77
C SER A 70 3.28 -13.73 -8.40
N LEU A 71 3.68 -12.59 -7.83
CA LEU A 71 4.33 -12.49 -6.52
C LEU A 71 3.32 -12.45 -5.37
N ILE A 72 2.07 -12.13 -5.67
CA ILE A 72 1.01 -11.98 -4.67
C ILE A 72 0.53 -13.36 -4.24
N SER A 73 0.53 -13.63 -2.93
CA SER A 73 -0.06 -14.85 -2.37
C SER A 73 -1.52 -15.03 -2.79
N GLU A 74 -1.95 -16.27 -3.08
CA GLU A 74 -3.34 -16.59 -3.49
C GLU A 74 -4.40 -16.03 -2.53
N LYS A 75 -4.08 -15.95 -1.24
CA LYS A 75 -4.95 -15.39 -0.19
C LYS A 75 -5.22 -13.89 -0.38
N LEU A 76 -4.30 -13.16 -0.99
CA LEU A 76 -4.37 -11.72 -1.24
C LEU A 76 -4.87 -11.36 -2.64
N GLN A 77 -4.86 -12.30 -3.59
CA GLN A 77 -5.43 -12.07 -4.93
C GLN A 77 -6.86 -11.50 -4.92
N PRO A 78 -7.84 -12.01 -4.14
CA PRO A 78 -9.18 -11.42 -4.13
C PRO A 78 -9.19 -10.00 -3.55
N PHE A 79 -8.25 -9.68 -2.64
CA PHE A 79 -8.10 -8.34 -2.10
C PHE A 79 -7.49 -7.40 -3.14
N TYR A 80 -6.42 -7.82 -3.81
CA TYR A 80 -5.77 -7.06 -4.89
C TYR A 80 -6.72 -6.80 -6.07
N ALA A 81 -7.50 -7.78 -6.50
CA ALA A 81 -8.50 -7.60 -7.54
C ALA A 81 -9.56 -6.54 -7.17
N ASN A 82 -9.94 -6.48 -5.88
CA ASN A 82 -10.87 -5.47 -5.37
C ASN A 82 -10.23 -4.07 -5.34
N ILE A 83 -8.95 -4.00 -4.99
CA ILE A 83 -8.14 -2.78 -5.12
C ILE A 83 -8.13 -2.31 -6.57
N LYS A 84 -7.69 -3.15 -7.51
CA LYS A 84 -7.59 -2.82 -8.94
C LYS A 84 -8.91 -2.25 -9.49
N LYS A 85 -10.03 -2.93 -9.23
CA LYS A 85 -11.37 -2.41 -9.59
C LYS A 85 -11.69 -1.03 -9.00
N THR A 86 -11.33 -0.80 -7.74
CA THR A 86 -11.58 0.49 -7.08
C THR A 86 -10.71 1.60 -7.68
N LEU A 87 -9.47 1.27 -8.07
CA LEU A 87 -8.50 2.19 -8.65
C LEU A 87 -8.78 2.52 -10.12
N GLU A 88 -9.32 1.58 -10.90
CA GLU A 88 -9.72 1.76 -12.31
C GLU A 88 -11.00 2.60 -12.50
N THR A 89 -11.76 2.83 -11.42
CA THR A 89 -13.05 3.56 -11.48
C THR A 89 -12.90 5.06 -11.14
N ILE A 90 -11.68 5.56 -10.94
CA ILE A 90 -11.39 6.96 -10.59
C ILE A 90 -10.86 7.72 -11.81
#